data_AF-A0A1F9KGI8-F1
#
_entry.id   AF-A0A1F9KGI8-F1
#
_cell.length_a   1.000
_cell.length_b   1.000
_cell.length_c   1.000
_cell.angle_alpha   90.00
_cell.angle_beta   90.00
_cell.angle_gamma   90.00
#
_symmetry.space_group_name_H-M   'P 1'
#
loop_
_entity.id
_entity.type
_entity.pdbx_description
1 polymer ?
#
loop_
_entity_poly.entity_id
_entity_poly.type
_entity_poly.pdbx_seq_one_letter_code
_entity_poly.pdbx_strand_id
1 'polypeptide(L)'
;MEGATRGSSLIPHPSSFPVWPHRLALLTAICTIPLLFIGGLVTSKGAGLAVPDWPTTFGYNPFLYPWSKMVGNIFFEHSHRLVASGVGFLTTLLAVALWFREPQRWLGWLGAAALALVIIQGVIGGLRVVLVEQTLAVVHACLAQAFFALTVSLALFTSRGWRERPMKLEAADAGRLQRMGVATVGLIYAQVFFGAMLRHTGAMLDMHLVFAFLASLHVILVGLRVFRRHLDQPALFRPALLLNGLLLSQLGLGLGAYLGKFVMTLPATLTVLLRTGHVVVGALMLATSLVVTLRSFGLLVERGPAGQEIATPIALGSGPGRASV
;
A
#
# COMPACT_ATOMS: atom_id res chain seq x y z
N MET A 1 -42.15 37.56 34.92
CA MET A 1 -41.57 38.00 33.63
C MET A 1 -40.33 38.80 34.01
N GLU A 2 -39.09 38.44 33.69
CA GLU A 2 -38.52 37.54 32.68
C GLU A 2 -37.25 36.87 33.24
N GLY A 3 -37.07 35.60 32.89
CA GLY A 3 -35.90 34.80 33.26
C GLY A 3 -34.76 34.98 32.27
N ALA A 4 -33.54 35.17 32.79
CA ALA A 4 -32.32 35.13 32.00
C ALA A 4 -31.75 33.69 32.02
N THR A 5 -32.11 32.89 31.02
CA THR A 5 -31.45 31.62 30.73
C THR A 5 -30.13 31.91 30.01
N ARG A 6 -29.02 31.90 30.76
CA ARG A 6 -27.67 31.94 30.18
C ARG A 6 -27.47 30.69 29.32
N GLY A 7 -27.09 30.94 28.07
CA GLY A 7 -26.88 29.93 27.05
C GLY A 7 -25.91 28.83 27.50
N SER A 8 -26.36 27.59 27.34
CA SER A 8 -25.49 26.44 27.29
C SER A 8 -24.47 26.65 26.17
N SER A 9 -23.21 26.74 26.56
CA SER A 9 -22.07 26.63 25.67
C SER A 9 -22.16 25.28 24.94
N LEU A 10 -22.55 25.33 23.67
CA LEU A 10 -22.39 24.22 22.73
C LEU A 10 -20.88 24.02 22.50
N ILE A 11 -20.23 23.31 23.43
CA ILE A 11 -18.91 22.72 23.18
C ILE A 11 -19.12 21.76 22.01
N PRO A 12 -18.47 21.94 20.85
CA PRO A 12 -18.52 20.96 19.78
C PRO A 12 -18.02 19.64 20.37
N HIS A 13 -18.88 18.63 20.45
CA HIS A 13 -18.43 17.28 20.76
C HIS A 13 -17.34 16.93 19.74
N PRO A 14 -16.18 16.38 20.17
CA PRO A 14 -15.21 15.86 19.22
C PRO A 14 -15.96 14.84 18.38
N SER A 15 -16.07 15.10 17.07
CA SER A 15 -16.64 14.17 16.11
C SER A 15 -16.01 12.80 16.36
N SER A 16 -16.79 11.87 16.92
CA SER A 16 -16.29 10.57 17.33
C SER A 16 -15.96 9.79 16.07
N PHE A 17 -14.70 9.87 15.65
CA PHE A 17 -14.23 9.15 14.47
C PHE A 17 -14.52 7.66 14.67
N PRO A 18 -15.06 6.97 13.65
CA PRO A 18 -15.21 5.53 13.71
C PRO A 18 -13.80 4.91 13.79
N VAL A 19 -13.40 4.49 14.99
CA VAL A 19 -12.08 3.91 15.26
C VAL A 19 -11.94 2.52 14.62
N TRP A 20 -13.06 1.84 14.42
CA TRP A 20 -13.12 0.46 13.95
C TRP A 20 -12.66 0.26 12.50
N PRO A 21 -13.09 1.06 11.50
CA PRO A 21 -12.55 0.96 10.14
C PRO A 21 -11.03 1.12 10.08
N HIS A 22 -10.45 2.04 10.86
CA HIS A 22 -9.00 2.21 10.91
C HIS A 22 -8.29 0.99 11.48
N ARG A 23 -8.79 0.45 12.60
CA ARG A 23 -8.22 -0.77 13.21
C ARG A 23 -8.30 -1.97 12.27
N LEU A 24 -9.41 -2.14 11.56
CA LEU A 24 -9.58 -3.19 10.56
C LEU A 24 -8.64 -3.00 9.37
N ALA A 25 -8.47 -1.77 8.88
CA ALA A 25 -7.56 -1.47 7.78
C ALA A 25 -6.10 -1.78 8.17
N LEU A 26 -5.70 -1.36 9.38
CA LEU A 26 -4.38 -1.65 9.92
C LEU A 26 -4.16 -3.16 10.11
N LEU A 27 -5.13 -3.87 10.69
CA LEU A 27 -5.06 -5.31 10.87
C LEU A 27 -4.95 -6.04 9.52
N THR A 28 -5.75 -5.65 8.53
CA THR A 28 -5.72 -6.22 7.18
C THR A 28 -4.35 -6.01 6.52
N ALA A 29 -3.80 -4.80 6.59
CA ALA A 29 -2.47 -4.50 6.06
C ALA A 29 -1.38 -5.34 6.77
N ILE A 30 -1.41 -5.42 8.11
CA ILE A 30 -0.45 -6.22 8.89
C ILE A 30 -0.56 -7.71 8.53
N CYS A 31 -1.77 -8.27 8.45
CA CYS A 31 -1.99 -9.67 8.08
C CYS A 31 -1.64 -9.99 6.61
N THR A 32 -1.58 -8.98 5.74
CA THR A 32 -1.14 -9.18 4.35
C THR A 32 0.38 -9.38 4.25
N ILE A 33 1.17 -8.89 5.21
CA ILE A 33 2.64 -9.12 5.24
C ILE A 33 3.00 -10.62 5.36
N PRO A 34 2.51 -11.37 6.36
CA PRO A 34 2.76 -12.81 6.42
C PRO A 34 2.15 -13.56 5.24
N LEU A 35 1.04 -13.10 4.67
CA LEU A 35 0.49 -13.69 3.44
C LEU A 35 1.50 -13.60 2.28
N LEU A 36 2.09 -12.43 2.05
CA LEU A 36 3.13 -12.23 1.02
C LEU A 36 4.39 -13.08 1.32
N PHE A 37 4.79 -13.16 2.59
CA PHE A 37 5.93 -13.99 2.99
C PHE A 37 5.68 -15.47 2.70
N ILE A 38 4.53 -16.01 3.10
CA ILE A 38 4.16 -17.41 2.86
C ILE A 38 4.03 -17.67 1.35
N GLY A 39 3.41 -16.77 0.57
CA GLY A 39 3.35 -16.89 -0.89
C GLY A 39 4.75 -16.89 -1.54
N GLY A 40 5.66 -16.09 -0.98
CA GLY A 40 7.07 -16.11 -1.34
C GLY A 40 7.75 -17.45 -1.00
N LEU A 41 7.43 -18.08 0.14
CA LEU A 41 7.92 -19.42 0.46
C LEU A 41 7.40 -20.46 -0.53
N VAL A 42 6.11 -20.43 -0.86
CA VAL A 42 5.47 -21.36 -1.81
C VAL A 42 6.19 -21.33 -3.15
N THR A 43 6.47 -20.13 -3.66
CA THR A 43 7.16 -19.97 -4.95
C THR A 43 8.64 -20.37 -4.85
N SER A 44 9.36 -19.97 -3.80
CA SER A 44 10.79 -20.27 -3.63
C SER A 44 11.08 -21.76 -3.42
N LYS A 45 10.15 -22.51 -2.84
CA LYS A 45 10.26 -23.96 -2.60
C LYS A 45 9.70 -24.81 -3.73
N GLY A 46 9.15 -24.20 -4.78
CA GLY A 46 8.44 -24.94 -5.84
C GLY A 46 7.18 -25.65 -5.33
N ALA A 47 6.61 -25.19 -4.22
CA ALA A 47 5.46 -25.81 -3.58
C ALA A 47 4.12 -25.42 -4.22
N GLY A 48 4.12 -24.52 -5.21
CA GLY A 48 2.89 -23.93 -5.74
C GLY A 48 2.01 -24.83 -6.60
N LEU A 49 2.37 -26.10 -6.78
CA LEU A 49 1.59 -27.14 -7.47
C LEU A 49 1.50 -28.42 -6.59
N ALA A 50 1.78 -28.31 -5.29
CA ALA A 50 1.76 -29.44 -4.37
C ALA A 50 0.33 -29.93 -4.07
N VAL A 51 -0.66 -29.04 -4.22
CA VAL A 51 -2.09 -29.29 -4.16
C VAL A 51 -2.68 -28.97 -5.53
N PRO A 52 -2.94 -29.98 -6.39
CA PRO A 52 -3.25 -29.77 -7.80
C PRO A 52 -4.70 -29.32 -8.09
N ASP A 53 -5.57 -29.32 -7.07
CA ASP A 53 -6.96 -28.90 -7.17
C ASP A 53 -7.23 -27.55 -6.50
N TRP A 54 -8.30 -26.89 -6.93
CA TRP A 54 -8.86 -25.67 -6.34
C TRP A 54 -10.36 -25.60 -6.72
N PRO A 55 -11.28 -25.14 -5.86
CA PRO A 55 -11.08 -24.52 -4.54
C PRO A 55 -10.86 -25.50 -3.37
N THR A 56 -10.98 -26.80 -3.63
CA THR A 56 -10.72 -27.86 -2.64
C THR A 56 -9.22 -28.07 -2.40
N THR A 57 -8.90 -28.88 -1.37
CA THR A 57 -7.55 -29.42 -1.14
C THR A 57 -7.65 -30.94 -1.15
N PHE A 58 -7.24 -31.58 -2.24
CA PHE A 58 -7.42 -33.01 -2.52
C PHE A 58 -8.88 -33.48 -2.36
N GLY A 59 -9.84 -32.68 -2.84
CA GLY A 59 -11.27 -32.95 -2.72
C GLY A 59 -11.86 -32.69 -1.33
N TYR A 60 -11.05 -32.33 -0.33
CA TYR A 60 -11.55 -31.91 0.98
C TYR A 60 -12.03 -30.47 0.95
N ASN A 61 -12.98 -30.15 1.83
CA ASN A 61 -13.20 -28.77 2.23
C ASN A 61 -11.87 -28.20 2.76
N PRO A 62 -11.37 -27.08 2.23
CA PRO A 62 -10.05 -26.57 2.56
C PRO A 62 -9.90 -26.23 4.06
N PHE A 63 -10.96 -25.87 4.77
CA PHE A 63 -10.88 -25.57 6.21
C PHE A 63 -10.89 -26.81 7.11
N LEU A 64 -11.19 -27.98 6.55
CA LEU A 64 -11.26 -29.25 7.27
C LEU A 64 -10.20 -30.25 6.82
N TYR A 65 -9.23 -29.81 5.99
CA TYR A 65 -8.15 -30.66 5.55
C TYR A 65 -7.30 -31.13 6.75
N PRO A 66 -7.01 -32.43 6.91
CA PRO A 66 -6.34 -32.93 8.11
C PRO A 66 -4.92 -32.38 8.27
N TRP A 67 -4.63 -31.80 9.45
CA TRP A 67 -3.30 -31.27 9.79
C TRP A 67 -2.18 -32.30 9.65
N SER A 68 -2.44 -33.57 9.94
CA SER A 68 -1.47 -34.67 9.77
C SER A 68 -1.06 -34.90 8.31
N LYS A 69 -1.85 -34.44 7.33
CA LYS A 69 -1.55 -34.54 5.89
C LYS A 69 -0.89 -33.27 5.32
N MET A 70 -0.70 -32.23 6.14
CA MET A 70 0.02 -31.01 5.75
C MET A 70 1.53 -31.20 5.91
N VAL A 71 2.13 -32.07 5.10
CA VAL A 71 3.56 -32.41 5.19
C VAL A 71 4.31 -31.87 3.97
N GLY A 72 5.56 -31.43 4.17
CA GLY A 72 6.43 -30.97 3.09
C GLY A 72 5.85 -29.76 2.32
N ASN A 73 5.81 -29.83 1.00
CA ASN A 73 5.32 -28.74 0.15
C ASN A 73 3.80 -28.47 0.30
N ILE A 74 3.01 -29.49 0.69
CA ILE A 74 1.58 -29.33 0.95
C ILE A 74 1.36 -28.35 2.11
N PHE A 75 2.21 -28.40 3.14
CA PHE A 75 2.13 -27.46 4.27
C PHE A 75 2.20 -26.01 3.81
N PHE A 76 3.18 -25.68 2.97
CA PHE A 76 3.39 -24.31 2.51
C PHE A 76 2.24 -23.82 1.63
N GLU A 77 1.82 -24.64 0.66
CA GLU A 77 0.74 -24.24 -0.25
C GLU A 77 -0.60 -24.12 0.47
N HIS A 78 -0.97 -25.11 1.28
CA HIS A 78 -2.24 -25.09 1.96
C HIS A 78 -2.31 -24.00 3.03
N SER A 79 -1.21 -23.77 3.77
CA SER A 79 -1.13 -22.64 4.72
C SER A 79 -1.28 -21.29 4.01
N HIS A 80 -0.72 -21.14 2.80
CA HIS A 80 -0.92 -19.93 2.00
C HIS A 80 -2.40 -19.71 1.67
N ARG A 81 -3.13 -20.77 1.25
CA ARG A 81 -4.57 -20.71 0.95
C ARG A 81 -5.38 -20.32 2.18
N LEU A 82 -5.09 -20.90 3.35
CA LEU A 82 -5.81 -20.59 4.60
C LEU A 82 -5.57 -19.14 5.05
N VAL A 83 -4.32 -18.66 5.00
CA VAL A 83 -4.00 -17.27 5.35
C VAL A 83 -4.62 -16.30 4.34
N ALA A 84 -4.65 -16.65 3.05
CA ALA A 84 -5.32 -15.87 2.01
C ALA A 84 -6.83 -15.74 2.28
N SER A 85 -7.50 -16.84 2.67
CA SER A 85 -8.90 -16.81 3.09
C SER A 85 -9.13 -15.91 4.30
N GLY A 86 -8.22 -15.93 5.29
CA GLY A 86 -8.27 -15.04 6.45
C GLY A 86 -8.15 -13.56 6.07
N VAL A 87 -7.20 -13.22 5.19
CA VAL A 87 -7.06 -11.85 4.67
C VAL A 87 -8.27 -11.43 3.82
N GLY A 88 -8.82 -12.34 3.02
CA GLY A 88 -10.07 -12.12 2.28
C GLY A 88 -11.24 -11.80 3.22
N PHE A 89 -11.41 -12.55 4.30
CA PHE A 89 -12.43 -12.29 5.32
C PHE A 89 -12.24 -10.93 6.00
N LEU A 90 -11.01 -10.59 6.41
CA LEU A 90 -10.71 -9.27 6.99
C LEU A 90 -11.01 -8.14 6.00
N THR A 91 -10.73 -8.34 4.72
CA THR A 91 -11.02 -7.37 3.65
C THR A 91 -12.53 -7.19 3.47
N THR A 92 -13.32 -8.27 3.55
CA THR A 92 -14.79 -8.19 3.54
C THR A 92 -15.31 -7.38 4.73
N LEU A 93 -14.84 -7.68 5.95
CA LEU A 93 -15.22 -6.92 7.15
C LEU A 93 -14.84 -5.45 7.02
N LEU A 94 -13.65 -5.16 6.48
CA LEU A 94 -13.20 -3.80 6.23
C LEU A 94 -14.11 -3.09 5.21
N ALA A 95 -14.42 -3.72 4.07
CA ALA A 95 -15.28 -3.14 3.05
C ALA A 95 -16.68 -2.82 3.59
N VAL A 96 -17.28 -3.75 4.35
CA VAL A 96 -18.57 -3.54 5.03
C VAL A 96 -18.47 -2.41 6.04
N ALA A 97 -17.43 -2.38 6.89
CA ALA A 97 -17.24 -1.32 7.87
C ALA A 97 -17.07 0.05 7.20
N LEU A 98 -16.29 0.14 6.12
CA LEU A 98 -16.13 1.37 5.34
C LEU A 98 -17.46 1.80 4.72
N TRP A 99 -18.23 0.87 4.16
CA TRP A 99 -19.50 1.19 3.50
C TRP A 99 -20.55 1.77 4.44
N PHE A 100 -20.67 1.21 5.65
CA PHE A 100 -21.73 1.59 6.59
C PHE A 100 -21.31 2.58 7.67
N ARG A 101 -20.02 2.66 8.00
CA ARG A 101 -19.52 3.49 9.12
C ARG A 101 -18.70 4.68 8.66
N GLU A 102 -18.23 4.74 7.42
CA GLU A 102 -17.48 5.91 6.95
C GLU A 102 -18.38 6.96 6.29
N PRO A 103 -18.31 8.22 6.74
CA PRO A 103 -19.09 9.31 6.12
C PRO A 103 -18.55 9.65 4.72
N GLN A 104 -17.27 9.41 4.45
CA GLN A 104 -16.63 9.70 3.17
C GLN A 104 -16.88 8.56 2.18
N ARG A 105 -17.91 8.69 1.33
CA ARG A 105 -18.35 7.62 0.40
C ARG A 105 -17.25 7.08 -0.51
N TRP A 106 -16.27 7.89 -0.89
CA TRP A 106 -15.14 7.45 -1.71
C TRP A 106 -14.29 6.37 -1.01
N LEU A 107 -14.20 6.38 0.33
CA LEU A 107 -13.54 5.32 1.10
C LEU A 107 -14.34 4.00 1.06
N GLY A 108 -15.67 4.07 1.04
CA GLY A 108 -16.53 2.92 0.83
C GLY A 108 -16.26 2.25 -0.53
N TRP A 109 -16.18 3.03 -1.59
CA TRP A 109 -15.81 2.54 -2.93
C TRP A 109 -14.39 1.99 -2.98
N LEU A 110 -13.44 2.61 -2.28
CA LEU A 110 -12.08 2.10 -2.19
C LEU A 110 -12.01 0.76 -1.44
N GLY A 111 -12.84 0.60 -0.40
CA GLY A 111 -13.04 -0.68 0.29
C GLY A 111 -13.65 -1.75 -0.61
N ALA A 112 -14.67 -1.39 -1.40
CA ALA A 112 -15.26 -2.29 -2.40
C ALA A 112 -14.25 -2.70 -3.48
N ALA A 113 -13.40 -1.77 -3.94
CA ALA A 113 -12.31 -2.06 -4.87
C ALA A 113 -11.28 -3.03 -4.26
N ALA A 114 -10.93 -2.88 -2.98
CA ALA A 114 -10.05 -3.82 -2.28
C ALA A 114 -10.67 -5.22 -2.18
N LEU A 115 -11.97 -5.31 -1.91
CA LEU A 115 -12.70 -6.57 -1.90
C LEU A 115 -12.74 -7.23 -3.29
N ALA A 116 -13.04 -6.46 -4.33
CA ALA A 116 -13.01 -6.96 -5.71
C ALA A 116 -11.60 -7.48 -6.08
N LEU A 117 -10.57 -6.73 -5.72
CA LEU A 117 -9.18 -7.10 -6.00
C LEU A 117 -8.74 -8.38 -5.28
N VAL A 118 -9.13 -8.59 -4.01
CA VAL A 118 -8.79 -9.82 -3.28
C VAL A 118 -9.53 -11.04 -3.82
N ILE A 119 -10.77 -10.87 -4.30
CA ILE A 119 -11.54 -11.93 -4.97
C ILE A 119 -10.85 -12.31 -6.28
N ILE A 120 -10.52 -11.33 -7.13
CA ILE A 120 -9.78 -11.54 -8.38
C ILE A 120 -8.45 -12.24 -8.10
N GLN A 121 -7.74 -11.83 -7.05
CA GLN A 121 -6.51 -12.47 -6.60
C GLN A 121 -6.70 -13.94 -6.23
N GLY A 122 -7.74 -14.28 -5.48
CA GLY A 122 -8.07 -15.66 -5.12
C GLY A 122 -8.38 -16.51 -6.34
N VAL A 123 -9.15 -15.98 -7.30
CA VAL A 123 -9.49 -16.66 -8.56
C VAL A 123 -8.25 -16.89 -9.42
N ILE A 124 -7.45 -15.85 -9.70
CA ILE A 124 -6.21 -15.98 -10.48
C ILE A 124 -5.23 -16.93 -9.77
N GLY A 125 -5.14 -16.85 -8.44
CA GLY A 125 -4.30 -17.72 -7.61
C GLY A 125 -4.71 -19.19 -7.67
N GLY A 126 -6.00 -19.50 -7.79
CA GLY A 126 -6.51 -20.86 -8.02
C GLY A 126 -6.31 -21.32 -9.48
N LEU A 127 -6.65 -20.47 -10.44
CA LEU A 127 -6.55 -20.79 -11.86
C LEU A 127 -5.11 -21.06 -12.30
N ARG A 128 -4.12 -20.33 -11.78
CA ARG A 128 -2.71 -20.59 -12.10
C ARG A 128 -2.23 -21.97 -11.63
N VAL A 129 -2.90 -22.57 -10.65
CA VAL A 129 -2.60 -23.94 -10.17
C VAL A 129 -3.26 -24.96 -11.09
N VAL A 130 -4.57 -24.83 -11.31
CA VAL A 130 -5.34 -25.80 -12.10
C VAL A 130 -4.92 -25.80 -13.59
N LEU A 131 -4.60 -24.62 -14.13
CA LEU A 131 -4.15 -24.47 -15.52
C LEU A 131 -2.62 -24.58 -15.67
N VAL A 132 -1.88 -24.71 -14.57
CA VAL A 132 -0.42 -24.76 -14.54
C VAL A 132 0.22 -23.61 -15.34
N GLU A 133 -0.29 -22.38 -15.17
CA GLU A 133 0.05 -21.27 -16.05
C GLU A 133 0.90 -20.16 -15.42
N GLN A 134 2.07 -19.93 -16.01
CA GLN A 134 3.08 -19.00 -15.49
C GLN A 134 2.68 -17.54 -15.67
N THR A 135 1.98 -17.18 -16.76
CA THR A 135 1.50 -15.80 -16.95
C THR A 135 0.54 -15.42 -15.84
N LEU A 136 -0.38 -16.33 -15.46
CA LEU A 136 -1.28 -16.10 -14.34
C LEU A 136 -0.53 -15.98 -13.01
N ALA A 137 0.58 -16.73 -12.83
CA ALA A 137 1.42 -16.59 -11.64
C ALA A 137 2.13 -15.21 -11.58
N VAL A 138 2.60 -14.68 -12.71
CA VAL A 138 3.18 -13.32 -12.81
C VAL A 138 2.13 -12.26 -12.49
N VAL A 139 0.94 -12.36 -13.11
CA VAL A 139 -0.17 -11.42 -12.86
C VAL A 139 -0.61 -11.49 -11.40
N HIS A 140 -0.72 -12.69 -10.84
CA HIS A 140 -1.03 -12.90 -9.44
C HIS A 140 -0.04 -12.19 -8.53
N ALA A 141 1.27 -12.36 -8.77
CA ALA A 141 2.33 -11.73 -7.99
C ALA A 141 2.28 -10.19 -8.05
N CYS A 142 2.02 -9.60 -9.23
CA CYS A 142 1.94 -8.14 -9.40
C CYS A 142 0.71 -7.55 -8.70
N LEU A 143 -0.43 -8.22 -8.81
CA LEU A 143 -1.68 -7.78 -8.19
C LEU A 143 -1.65 -7.96 -6.66
N ALA A 144 -0.98 -8.99 -6.12
CA ALA A 144 -0.78 -9.14 -4.67
C ALA A 144 -0.04 -7.93 -4.07
N GLN A 145 0.96 -7.40 -4.78
CA GLN A 145 1.73 -6.23 -4.41
C GLN A 145 0.90 -4.94 -4.45
N ALA A 146 0.08 -4.79 -5.50
CA ALA A 146 -0.88 -3.68 -5.61
C ALA A 146 -1.95 -3.73 -4.51
N PHE A 147 -2.48 -4.92 -4.22
CA PHE A 147 -3.44 -5.15 -3.12
C PHE A 147 -2.84 -4.74 -1.78
N PHE A 148 -1.60 -5.15 -1.49
CA PHE A 148 -0.93 -4.74 -0.26
C PHE A 148 -0.80 -3.20 -0.18
N ALA A 149 -0.33 -2.54 -1.24
CA ALA A 149 -0.23 -1.09 -1.28
C ALA A 149 -1.60 -0.39 -1.06
N LEU A 150 -2.68 -0.96 -1.59
CA LEU A 150 -4.04 -0.49 -1.37
C LEU A 150 -4.49 -0.63 0.09
N THR A 151 -4.22 -1.77 0.73
CA THR A 151 -4.55 -1.96 2.16
C THR A 151 -3.81 -0.96 3.06
N VAL A 152 -2.53 -0.67 2.77
CA VAL A 152 -1.74 0.35 3.47
C VAL A 152 -2.31 1.75 3.21
N SER A 153 -2.78 2.03 2.00
CA SER A 153 -3.42 3.31 1.66
C SER A 153 -4.74 3.49 2.40
N LEU A 154 -5.58 2.45 2.50
CA LEU A 154 -6.78 2.45 3.33
C LEU A 154 -6.47 2.70 4.81
N ALA A 155 -5.42 2.05 5.34
CA ALA A 155 -4.95 2.29 6.71
C ALA A 155 -4.47 3.75 6.90
N LEU A 156 -3.81 4.34 5.90
CA LEU A 156 -3.39 5.73 5.92
C LEU A 156 -4.60 6.69 5.92
N PHE A 157 -5.55 6.52 5.01
CA PHE A 157 -6.70 7.44 4.87
C PHE A 157 -7.68 7.36 6.03
N THR A 158 -7.78 6.19 6.68
CA THR A 158 -8.57 6.01 7.90
C THR A 158 -7.85 6.48 9.16
N SER A 159 -6.55 6.78 9.08
CA SER A 159 -5.77 7.22 10.25
C SER A 159 -6.16 8.62 10.73
N ARG A 160 -6.08 8.80 12.05
CA ARG A 160 -6.30 10.10 12.72
C ARG A 160 -5.44 11.22 12.11
N GLY A 161 -4.15 10.92 11.89
CA GLY A 161 -3.20 11.87 11.31
C GLY A 161 -3.40 12.19 9.82
N TRP A 162 -4.32 11.52 9.12
CA TRP A 162 -4.79 11.93 7.80
C TRP A 162 -6.03 12.82 7.89
N ARG A 163 -6.93 12.52 8.82
CA ARG A 163 -8.22 13.23 8.99
C ARG A 163 -8.10 14.56 9.71
N GLU A 164 -7.25 14.66 10.72
CA GLU A 164 -7.09 15.85 11.56
C GLU A 164 -6.03 16.81 11.03
N ARG A 165 -5.62 16.69 9.76
CA ARG A 165 -4.52 17.51 9.25
C ARG A 165 -4.90 18.99 9.23
N PRO A 166 -4.02 19.87 9.74
CA PRO A 166 -4.19 21.30 9.59
C PRO A 166 -4.10 21.71 8.11
N MET A 167 -4.38 22.99 7.85
CA MET A 167 -4.27 23.61 6.53
C MET A 167 -2.95 23.21 5.81
N LYS A 168 -3.03 22.97 4.50
CA LYS A 168 -1.87 22.57 3.68
C LYS A 168 -0.73 23.58 3.84
N LEU A 169 0.49 23.07 3.92
CA LEU A 169 1.71 23.86 4.04
C LEU A 169 2.17 24.32 2.66
N GLU A 170 2.43 25.62 2.51
CA GLU A 170 3.06 26.13 1.29
C GLU A 170 4.51 25.63 1.18
N ALA A 171 4.83 24.99 0.07
CA ALA A 171 6.20 24.60 -0.24
C ALA A 171 6.52 24.89 -1.71
N ALA A 172 7.60 25.61 -1.94
CA ALA A 172 8.06 25.96 -3.29
C ALA A 172 8.44 24.73 -4.14
N ASP A 173 8.67 23.56 -3.52
CA ASP A 173 8.99 22.32 -4.21
C ASP A 173 7.88 21.25 -4.15
N ALA A 174 6.68 21.61 -3.70
CA ALA A 174 5.54 20.70 -3.54
C ALA A 174 5.25 19.91 -4.84
N GLY A 175 5.04 20.61 -5.96
CA GLY A 175 4.70 19.98 -7.24
C GLY A 175 5.83 19.09 -7.76
N ARG A 176 7.09 19.45 -7.51
CA ARG A 176 8.25 18.62 -7.91
C ARG A 176 8.33 17.34 -7.08
N LEU A 177 8.19 17.42 -5.75
CA LEU A 177 8.21 16.25 -4.88
C LEU A 177 7.06 15.28 -5.21
N GLN A 178 5.86 15.83 -5.48
CA GLN A 178 4.68 15.05 -5.88
C GLN A 178 4.92 14.30 -7.19
N ARG A 179 5.41 14.98 -8.25
CA ARG A 179 5.76 14.33 -9.53
C ARG A 179 6.83 13.27 -9.37
N MET A 180 7.88 13.55 -8.59
CA MET A 180 8.91 12.57 -8.28
C MET A 180 8.35 11.36 -7.54
N GLY A 181 7.47 11.56 -6.56
CA GLY A 181 6.81 10.49 -5.82
C GLY A 181 5.99 9.57 -6.74
N VAL A 182 5.16 10.14 -7.61
CA VAL A 182 4.39 9.36 -8.60
C VAL A 182 5.30 8.57 -9.54
N ALA A 183 6.37 9.19 -10.05
CA ALA A 183 7.36 8.50 -10.88
C ALA A 183 8.04 7.35 -10.12
N THR A 184 8.43 7.56 -8.86
CA THR A 184 9.05 6.53 -8.02
C THR A 184 8.11 5.35 -7.78
N VAL A 185 6.82 5.59 -7.49
CA VAL A 185 5.81 4.52 -7.34
C VAL A 185 5.70 3.72 -8.64
N GLY A 186 5.61 4.39 -9.79
CA GLY A 186 5.55 3.75 -11.10
C GLY A 186 6.79 2.90 -11.40
N LEU A 187 7.99 3.40 -11.13
CA LEU A 187 9.25 2.68 -11.32
C LEU A 187 9.36 1.45 -10.40
N ILE A 188 8.97 1.57 -9.13
CA ILE A 188 8.96 0.42 -8.21
C ILE A 188 7.92 -0.62 -8.67
N TYR A 189 6.76 -0.19 -9.17
CA TYR A 189 5.76 -1.14 -9.69
C TYR A 189 6.23 -1.86 -10.96
N ALA A 190 6.89 -1.15 -11.88
CA ALA A 190 7.54 -1.76 -13.03
C ALA A 190 8.65 -2.74 -12.60
N GLN A 191 9.42 -2.40 -11.56
CA GLN A 191 10.41 -3.29 -10.97
C GLN A 191 9.80 -4.56 -10.38
N VAL A 192 8.63 -4.45 -9.74
CA VAL A 192 7.84 -5.61 -9.27
C VAL A 192 7.45 -6.50 -10.44
N PHE A 193 6.97 -5.92 -11.55
CA PHE A 193 6.61 -6.66 -12.75
C PHE A 193 7.80 -7.45 -13.33
N PHE A 194 8.95 -6.79 -13.57
CA PHE A 194 10.14 -7.48 -14.08
C PHE A 194 10.70 -8.49 -13.07
N GLY A 195 10.58 -8.22 -11.76
CA GLY A 195 10.92 -9.19 -10.71
C GLY A 195 10.03 -10.43 -10.73
N ALA A 196 8.73 -10.27 -10.99
CA ALA A 196 7.80 -11.38 -11.13
C ALA A 196 8.10 -12.20 -12.40
N MET A 197 8.38 -11.55 -13.53
CA MET A 197 8.84 -12.20 -14.76
C MET A 197 10.11 -13.03 -14.52
N LEU A 198 11.14 -12.44 -13.92
CA LEU A 198 12.39 -13.13 -13.58
C LEU A 198 12.18 -14.32 -12.65
N ARG A 199 11.25 -14.20 -11.70
CA ARG A 199 10.97 -15.24 -10.72
C ARG A 199 10.24 -16.44 -11.32
N HIS A 200 9.27 -16.21 -12.17
CA HIS A 200 8.40 -17.27 -12.72
C HIS A 200 8.88 -17.84 -14.05
N THR A 201 9.53 -17.03 -14.88
CA THR A 201 10.00 -17.44 -16.22
C THR A 201 11.52 -17.60 -16.30
N GLY A 202 12.27 -17.00 -15.37
CA GLY A 202 13.73 -16.94 -15.45
C GLY A 202 14.27 -15.90 -16.43
N ALA A 203 13.41 -15.21 -17.19
CA ALA A 203 13.79 -14.21 -18.19
C ALA A 203 13.83 -12.77 -17.63
N MET A 204 14.23 -11.79 -18.45
CA MET A 204 14.17 -10.34 -18.14
C MET A 204 15.03 -9.88 -16.96
N LEU A 205 16.17 -10.54 -16.73
CA LEU A 205 17.14 -10.13 -15.70
C LEU A 205 17.71 -8.74 -15.97
N ASP A 206 18.05 -8.45 -17.22
CA ASP A 206 18.53 -7.16 -17.70
C ASP A 206 17.53 -6.03 -17.38
N MET A 207 16.26 -6.22 -17.72
CA MET A 207 15.19 -5.26 -17.41
C MET A 207 14.99 -5.10 -15.90
N HIS A 208 15.08 -6.18 -15.14
CA HIS A 208 15.04 -6.14 -13.68
C HIS A 208 16.22 -5.34 -13.08
N LEU A 209 17.41 -5.40 -13.68
CA LEU A 209 18.57 -4.62 -13.22
C LEU A 209 18.46 -3.14 -13.61
N VAL A 210 17.99 -2.84 -14.83
CA VAL A 210 17.76 -1.45 -15.28
C VAL A 210 16.72 -0.77 -14.40
N PHE A 211 15.57 -1.39 -14.17
CA PHE A 211 14.54 -0.81 -13.31
C PHE A 211 14.94 -0.80 -11.83
N ALA A 212 15.77 -1.73 -11.35
CA ALA A 212 16.38 -1.65 -10.03
C ALA A 212 17.22 -0.37 -9.89
N PHE A 213 18.07 -0.07 -10.88
CA PHE A 213 18.88 1.14 -10.89
C PHE A 213 18.01 2.40 -10.90
N LEU A 214 17.04 2.49 -11.81
CA LEU A 214 16.16 3.65 -11.95
C LEU A 214 15.32 3.89 -10.68
N ALA A 215 14.74 2.83 -10.10
CA ALA A 215 13.98 2.92 -8.86
C ALA A 215 14.88 3.34 -7.69
N SER A 216 16.10 2.80 -7.60
CA SER A 216 17.07 3.15 -6.55
C SER A 216 17.46 4.63 -6.64
N LEU A 217 17.79 5.12 -7.83
CA LEU A 217 18.10 6.52 -8.08
C LEU A 217 16.95 7.41 -7.64
N HIS A 218 15.72 7.10 -8.05
CA HIS A 218 14.54 7.86 -7.69
C HIS A 218 14.24 7.87 -6.19
N VAL A 219 14.38 6.73 -5.50
CA VAL A 219 14.23 6.63 -4.04
C VAL A 219 15.25 7.51 -3.31
N ILE A 220 16.51 7.48 -3.74
CA ILE A 220 17.59 8.31 -3.17
C ILE A 220 17.28 9.79 -3.41
N LEU A 221 16.87 10.18 -4.62
CA LEU A 221 16.55 11.56 -4.95
C LEU A 221 15.35 12.10 -4.15
N VAL A 222 14.31 11.28 -3.95
CA VAL A 222 13.18 11.63 -3.06
C VAL A 222 13.66 11.78 -1.62
N GLY A 223 14.48 10.85 -1.12
CA GLY A 223 15.08 10.91 0.22
C GLY A 223 15.88 12.19 0.43
N LEU A 224 16.86 12.46 -0.44
CA LEU A 224 17.69 13.67 -0.40
C LEU A 224 16.85 14.95 -0.42
N ARG A 225 15.77 14.99 -1.22
CA ARG A 225 14.90 16.15 -1.27
C ARG A 225 14.13 16.34 0.04
N VAL A 226 13.52 15.28 0.56
CA VAL A 226 12.80 15.32 1.85
C VAL A 226 13.74 15.71 2.99
N PHE A 227 14.93 15.13 3.08
CA PHE A 227 15.89 15.42 4.15
C PHE A 227 16.43 16.85 4.10
N ARG A 228 16.52 17.45 2.90
CA ARG A 228 17.01 18.84 2.74
C ARG A 228 15.94 19.91 2.90
N ARG A 229 14.68 19.60 2.59
CA ARG A 229 13.60 20.62 2.45
C ARG A 229 12.43 20.41 3.40
N HIS A 230 12.30 19.22 3.98
CA HIS A 230 11.14 18.79 4.77
C HIS A 230 11.57 18.07 6.06
N LEU A 231 12.72 18.44 6.63
CA LEU A 231 13.25 17.87 7.88
C LEU A 231 12.27 18.08 9.04
N ASP A 232 11.68 19.27 9.11
CA ASP A 232 10.73 19.68 10.15
C ASP A 232 9.32 19.08 9.96
N GLN A 233 9.15 18.22 8.95
CA GLN A 233 7.90 17.53 8.66
C GLN A 233 8.06 16.02 8.92
N PRO A 234 7.91 15.54 10.18
CA PRO A 234 8.04 14.13 10.53
C PRO A 234 7.14 13.20 9.70
N ALA A 235 6.02 13.73 9.21
CA ALA A 235 5.08 12.99 8.40
C ALA A 235 5.66 12.61 7.02
N LEU A 236 6.60 13.39 6.47
CA LEU A 236 7.33 13.07 5.23
C LEU A 236 8.70 12.45 5.53
N PHE A 237 9.40 12.96 6.55
CA PHE A 237 10.74 12.51 6.91
C PHE A 237 10.81 11.03 7.30
N ARG A 238 9.95 10.58 8.23
CA ARG A 238 10.02 9.18 8.73
C ARG A 238 9.75 8.15 7.64
N PRO A 239 8.72 8.29 6.79
CA PRO A 239 8.51 7.36 5.68
C PRO A 239 9.62 7.43 4.62
N ALA A 240 10.20 8.60 4.34
CA ALA A 240 11.33 8.72 3.42
C ALA A 240 12.60 8.04 3.96
N LEU A 241 12.85 8.16 5.27
CA LEU A 241 13.93 7.43 5.96
C LEU A 241 13.71 5.92 5.89
N LEU A 242 12.50 5.45 6.22
CA LEU A 242 12.14 4.05 6.10
C LEU A 242 12.33 3.53 4.67
N LEU A 243 11.88 4.29 3.66
CA LEU A 243 12.01 3.91 2.26
C LEU A 243 13.48 3.73 1.83
N ASN A 244 14.38 4.63 2.27
CA ASN A 244 15.81 4.53 1.97
C ASN A 244 16.47 3.37 2.75
N GLY A 245 16.06 3.11 3.98
CA GLY A 245 16.50 1.91 4.72
C GLY A 245 16.06 0.62 4.04
N LEU A 246 14.81 0.55 3.60
CA LEU A 246 14.27 -0.58 2.84
C LEU A 246 15.00 -0.77 1.51
N LEU A 247 15.38 0.31 0.83
CA LEU A 247 16.20 0.23 -0.39
C LEU A 247 17.54 -0.48 -0.13
N LEU A 248 18.25 -0.13 0.95
CA LEU A 248 19.51 -0.79 1.30
C LEU A 248 19.29 -2.29 1.55
N SER A 249 18.24 -2.65 2.30
CA SER A 249 17.87 -4.04 2.50
C SER A 249 17.52 -4.74 1.18
N GLN A 250 16.79 -4.08 0.29
CA GLN A 250 16.37 -4.64 -1.01
C GLN A 250 17.57 -4.95 -1.91
N LEU A 251 18.55 -4.05 -1.96
CA LEU A 251 19.79 -4.24 -2.72
C LEU A 251 20.62 -5.39 -2.14
N GLY A 252 20.76 -5.46 -0.81
CA GLY A 252 21.47 -6.57 -0.15
C GLY A 252 20.79 -7.92 -0.38
N LEU A 253 19.47 -7.99 -0.22
CA LEU A 253 18.69 -9.19 -0.49
C LEU A 253 18.72 -9.60 -1.97
N GLY A 254 18.67 -8.62 -2.88
CA GLY A 254 18.75 -8.83 -4.33
C GLY A 254 20.11 -9.35 -4.77
N LEU A 255 21.20 -8.77 -4.24
CA LEU A 255 22.55 -9.24 -4.46
C LEU A 255 22.72 -10.67 -3.92
N GLY A 256 22.26 -10.95 -2.70
CA GLY A 256 22.31 -12.30 -2.14
C GLY A 256 21.54 -13.32 -2.99
N ALA A 257 20.35 -12.96 -3.46
CA ALA A 257 19.55 -13.80 -4.35
C ALA A 257 20.21 -14.01 -5.72
N TYR A 258 20.87 -12.99 -6.27
CA TYR A 258 21.64 -13.09 -7.51
C TYR A 258 22.84 -14.01 -7.35
N LEU A 259 23.66 -13.81 -6.30
CA LEU A 259 24.82 -14.65 -6.01
C LEU A 259 24.42 -16.11 -5.84
N GLY A 260 23.38 -16.38 -5.03
CA GLY A 260 22.88 -17.73 -4.78
C GLY A 260 22.24 -18.43 -5.99
N LYS A 261 21.86 -17.68 -7.03
CA LYS A 261 21.26 -18.23 -8.26
C LYS A 261 22.27 -18.40 -9.39
N PHE A 262 23.23 -17.48 -9.53
CA PHE A 262 24.05 -17.39 -10.75
C PHE A 262 25.55 -17.51 -10.51
N VAL A 263 26.04 -17.35 -9.28
CA VAL A 263 27.49 -17.23 -9.03
C VAL A 263 28.00 -18.34 -8.12
N MET A 264 27.31 -18.59 -7.02
CA MET A 264 27.75 -19.55 -6.00
C MET A 264 26.59 -20.34 -5.42
N THR A 265 26.89 -21.55 -4.95
CA THR A 265 25.93 -22.39 -4.25
C THR A 265 25.79 -21.92 -2.81
N LEU A 266 24.58 -21.46 -2.45
CA LEU A 266 24.22 -21.13 -1.07
C LEU A 266 23.33 -22.23 -0.47
N PRO A 267 23.27 -22.38 0.87
CA PRO A 267 22.34 -23.28 1.52
C PRO A 267 20.90 -23.04 1.08
N ALA A 268 20.16 -24.11 0.77
CA ALA A 268 18.81 -24.01 0.19
C ALA A 268 17.87 -23.12 1.02
N THR A 269 17.91 -23.25 2.35
CA THR A 269 17.15 -22.41 3.28
C THR A 269 17.49 -20.93 3.13
N LEU A 270 18.77 -20.58 3.04
CA LEU A 270 19.22 -19.20 2.87
C LEU A 270 18.73 -18.63 1.54
N THR A 271 18.88 -19.38 0.44
CA THR A 271 18.40 -18.97 -0.89
C THR A 271 16.88 -18.75 -0.94
N VAL A 272 16.11 -19.56 -0.21
CA VAL A 272 14.66 -19.39 -0.05
C VAL A 272 14.34 -18.12 0.74
N LEU A 273 15.04 -17.88 1.85
CA LEU A 273 14.83 -16.70 2.70
C LEU A 273 15.23 -15.41 2.00
N LEU A 274 16.36 -15.38 1.28
CA LEU A 274 16.80 -14.22 0.50
C LEU A 274 15.76 -13.82 -0.56
N ARG A 275 15.30 -14.78 -1.38
CA ARG A 275 14.29 -14.53 -2.42
C ARG A 275 12.93 -14.13 -1.84
N THR A 276 12.53 -14.74 -0.73
CA THR A 276 11.26 -14.43 -0.05
C THR A 276 11.30 -13.05 0.60
N GLY A 277 12.38 -12.75 1.32
CA GLY A 277 12.63 -11.44 1.93
C GLY A 277 12.68 -10.35 0.88
N HIS A 278 13.34 -10.59 -0.26
CA HIS A 278 13.42 -9.63 -1.36
C HIS A 278 12.03 -9.24 -1.92
N VAL A 279 11.07 -10.18 -1.94
CA VAL A 279 9.69 -9.86 -2.36
C VAL A 279 8.91 -9.10 -1.30
N VAL A 280 9.09 -9.41 -0.02
CA VAL A 280 8.40 -8.71 1.08
C VAL A 280 8.95 -7.30 1.24
N VAL A 281 10.28 -7.12 1.21
CA VAL A 281 10.91 -5.79 1.27
C VAL A 281 10.54 -4.95 0.06
N GLY A 282 10.49 -5.53 -1.15
CA GLY A 282 9.96 -4.85 -2.33
C GLY A 282 8.52 -4.36 -2.16
N ALA A 283 7.66 -5.15 -1.52
CA ALA A 283 6.28 -4.76 -1.19
C ALA A 283 6.22 -3.58 -0.22
N LEU A 284 7.05 -3.63 0.82
CA LEU A 284 7.17 -2.56 1.80
C LEU A 284 7.71 -1.28 1.15
N MET A 285 8.64 -1.38 0.21
CA MET A 285 9.12 -0.22 -0.56
C MET A 285 8.00 0.41 -1.40
N LEU A 286 7.23 -0.40 -2.13
CA LEU A 286 6.10 0.09 -2.92
C LEU A 286 5.09 0.82 -2.01
N ALA A 287 4.65 0.18 -0.94
CA ALA A 287 3.71 0.79 0.01
C ALA A 287 4.26 2.06 0.67
N THR A 288 5.53 2.06 1.09
CA THR A 288 6.16 3.22 1.74
C THR A 288 6.34 4.39 0.76
N SER A 289 6.71 4.12 -0.49
CA SER A 289 6.82 5.15 -1.53
C SER A 289 5.46 5.79 -1.84
N LEU A 290 4.39 4.98 -1.83
CA LEU A 290 3.03 5.46 -1.98
C LEU A 290 2.60 6.32 -0.77
N VAL A 291 2.98 5.92 0.45
CA VAL A 291 2.74 6.74 1.66
C VAL A 291 3.44 8.09 1.56
N VAL A 292 4.72 8.15 1.17
CA VAL A 292 5.45 9.43 0.97
C VAL A 292 4.70 10.30 -0.05
N THR A 293 4.30 9.70 -1.17
CA THR A 293 3.61 10.39 -2.27
C THR A 293 2.26 10.94 -1.80
N LEU A 294 1.38 10.10 -1.24
CA LEU A 294 0.06 10.50 -0.74
C LEU A 294 0.18 11.58 0.35
N ARG A 295 1.17 11.46 1.25
CA ARG A 295 1.42 12.48 2.27
C ARG A 295 1.86 13.80 1.66
N SER A 296 2.67 13.79 0.60
CA SER A 296 3.06 15.03 -0.08
C SER A 296 1.85 15.75 -0.71
N PHE A 297 0.89 15.03 -1.28
CA PHE A 297 -0.36 15.60 -1.80
C PHE A 297 -1.31 16.09 -0.69
N GLY A 298 -1.34 15.37 0.43
CA GLY A 298 -2.19 15.72 1.57
C GLY A 298 -1.65 16.84 2.44
N LEU A 299 -0.32 17.08 2.45
CA LEU A 299 0.33 18.06 3.33
C LEU A 299 0.77 19.33 2.61
N LEU A 300 1.19 19.24 1.34
CA LEU A 300 1.83 20.35 0.66
C LEU A 300 0.92 20.97 -0.39
N VAL A 301 0.98 22.29 -0.52
CA VAL A 301 0.44 23.07 -1.62
C VAL A 301 1.56 23.88 -2.26
N GLU A 302 1.54 24.01 -3.58
CA GLU A 302 2.53 24.82 -4.29
C GLU A 302 2.34 26.29 -3.92
N ARG A 303 3.45 26.95 -3.57
CA ARG A 303 3.42 28.37 -3.20
C ARG A 303 3.05 29.19 -4.43
N GLY A 304 1.95 29.94 -4.36
CA GLY A 304 1.53 30.84 -5.44
C GLY A 304 2.58 31.94 -5.68
N PRO A 305 2.60 32.58 -6.87
CA PRO A 305 3.43 33.76 -7.09
C PRO A 305 3.06 34.82 -6.05
N ALA A 306 4.05 35.31 -5.31
CA ALA A 306 3.85 36.36 -4.32
C ALA A 306 3.34 37.63 -5.03
N GLY A 307 2.11 38.06 -4.72
CA GLY A 307 1.57 39.34 -5.18
C GLY A 307 0.29 39.25 -5.99
N GLN A 308 -0.82 38.89 -5.34
CA GLN A 308 -2.09 39.55 -5.59
C GLN A 308 -2.74 39.76 -4.23
N GLU A 309 -2.38 40.87 -3.59
CA GLU A 309 -3.32 41.54 -2.71
C GLU A 309 -4.64 41.64 -3.48
N ILE A 310 -5.69 41.01 -2.97
CA ILE A 310 -7.05 41.35 -3.38
C ILE A 310 -7.29 42.75 -2.79
N ALA A 311 -6.81 43.78 -3.49
CA ALA A 311 -7.23 45.15 -3.30
C ALA A 311 -8.70 45.19 -3.73
N THR A 312 -9.60 44.93 -2.78
CA THR A 312 -10.98 45.37 -2.94
C THR A 312 -10.98 46.84 -2.54
N PRO A 313 -11.28 47.79 -3.45
CA PRO A 313 -11.41 49.18 -3.05
C PRO A 313 -12.61 49.27 -2.10
N ILE A 314 -12.38 49.89 -0.96
CA ILE A 314 -13.41 50.51 -0.15
C ILE A 314 -14.13 51.52 -1.06
N ALA A 315 -15.31 51.17 -1.55
CA ALA A 315 -16.26 52.15 -2.04
C ALA A 315 -17.16 52.57 -0.88
N LEU A 316 -16.69 53.59 -0.15
CA LEU A 316 -17.55 54.49 0.60
C LEU A 316 -18.51 55.16 -0.41
N GLY A 317 -19.76 54.72 -0.41
CA GLY A 317 -20.86 55.37 -1.11
C GLY A 317 -21.92 55.80 -0.09
N SER A 318 -21.78 57.02 0.41
CA SER A 318 -22.83 57.80 1.09
C SER A 318 -24.10 57.90 0.23
N GLY A 319 -25.29 57.88 0.86
CA GLY A 319 -26.65 57.92 0.24
C GLY A 319 -27.00 59.20 -0.54
N PRO A 320 -28.28 59.59 -0.77
CA PRO A 320 -29.51 59.25 -0.03
C PRO A 320 -30.73 58.88 -0.92
N GLY A 321 -31.87 58.50 -0.32
CA GLY A 321 -33.15 58.49 -1.07
C GLY A 321 -34.31 57.72 -0.43
N ARG A 322 -35.12 58.41 0.37
CA ARG A 322 -36.52 58.05 0.69
C ARG A 322 -37.41 58.25 -0.55
N ALA A 323 -38.39 57.36 -0.77
CA ALA A 323 -39.84 57.63 -0.94
C ALA A 323 -40.57 56.69 -1.94
N SER A 324 -41.78 56.25 -1.52
CA SER A 324 -42.96 55.73 -2.28
C SER A 324 -42.80 54.44 -3.11
N VAL A 325 -43.69 53.44 -3.06
CA VAL A 325 -45.14 53.34 -2.76
C VAL A 325 -45.41 52.11 -1.90
#